data_AF-A0A973PDC0-F1
#
_entry.id   AF-A0A973PDC0-F1
#
_cell.length_a   1.000
_cell.length_b   1.000
_cell.length_c   1.000
_cell.angle_alpha   90.00
_cell.angle_beta   90.00
_cell.angle_gamma   90.00
#
_symmetry.space_group_name_H-M   'P 1'
#
loop_
_entity.id
_entity.type
_entity.pdbx_description
1 polymer ?
#
loop_
_entity_poly.entity_id
_entity_poly.type
_entity_poly.pdbx_seq_one_letter_code
_entity_poly.pdbx_strand_id
1 'polypeptide(L)'
;MIVRHQLYEQADRQLGSQPGKDPRGDLNWVRENCRSTPAPEGHYGPPHSTQLIFSDGTPPCYVGPALVVTPEDLAVAKGEWPERKHYHNGVTEDGTEMRILTEQLAPGVAVMDGASLRELRNTLKIVALLLGAVALFGVLLAAWAGLLIARAALRPVVRLTKAAEHIAETEDLNTRIPVKGNDEIARLSSSFNAMTSALAGSRERQQQLVADAGHELRTPLTTLRTNIDLLLRSEQTGRQLDPGAKERLLVNVKAQFAELSTLVGDLLQLARGDTDH
;
A
#
# COMPACT_ATOMS: atom_id res chain seq x y z
N MET A 1 21.98 22.57 -5.03
CA MET A 1 23.09 23.49 -5.40
C MET A 1 23.40 23.43 -6.90
N ILE A 2 23.50 22.23 -7.49
CA ILE A 2 23.83 22.01 -8.93
C ILE A 2 22.86 22.70 -9.90
N VAL A 3 21.54 22.57 -9.69
CA VAL A 3 20.53 23.17 -10.58
C VAL A 3 20.67 24.69 -10.64
N ARG A 4 20.89 25.36 -9.50
CA ARG A 4 21.02 26.83 -9.46
C ARG A 4 22.23 27.33 -10.27
N HIS A 5 23.34 26.60 -10.25
CA HIS A 5 24.54 26.96 -11.01
C HIS A 5 24.31 26.80 -12.52
N GLN A 6 23.67 25.70 -12.94
CA GLN A 6 23.32 25.47 -14.35
C GLN A 6 22.35 26.52 -14.91
N LEU A 7 21.41 27.01 -14.10
CA LEU A 7 20.49 28.08 -14.50
C LEU A 7 21.24 29.39 -14.73
N TYR A 8 22.19 29.73 -13.86
CA TYR A 8 23.02 30.93 -14.05
C TYR A 8 23.90 30.82 -15.29
N GLU A 9 24.52 29.66 -15.53
CA GLU A 9 25.26 29.46 -16.78
C GLU A 9 24.37 29.53 -18.03
N GLN A 10 23.14 29.05 -17.97
CA GLN A 10 22.20 29.18 -19.09
C GLN A 10 21.82 30.64 -19.33
N ALA A 11 21.56 31.40 -18.27
CA ALA A 11 21.30 32.83 -18.36
C ALA A 11 22.52 33.60 -18.88
N ASP A 12 23.73 33.28 -18.42
CA ASP A 12 24.98 33.86 -18.89
C ASP A 12 25.23 33.54 -20.37
N ARG A 13 24.95 32.29 -20.79
CA ARG A 13 24.99 31.92 -22.21
C ARG A 13 23.95 32.70 -23.00
N GLN A 14 22.73 32.87 -22.51
CA GLN A 14 21.70 33.66 -23.22
C GLN A 14 22.08 35.13 -23.38
N LEU A 15 22.66 35.73 -22.33
CA LEU A 15 23.19 37.11 -22.36
C LEU A 15 24.43 37.24 -23.25
N GLY A 16 25.29 36.21 -23.29
CA GLY A 16 26.56 36.22 -24.02
C GLY A 16 26.51 35.71 -25.47
N SER A 17 25.46 35.00 -25.92
CA SER A 17 25.46 34.22 -27.19
C SER A 17 24.54 34.70 -28.31
N GLN A 18 24.21 35.98 -28.42
CA GLN A 18 23.51 36.50 -29.62
C GLN A 18 24.35 37.44 -30.49
N PRO A 19 25.29 36.93 -31.31
CA PRO A 19 25.81 37.70 -32.44
C PRO A 19 24.93 37.50 -33.68
N GLY A 20 24.33 38.58 -34.21
CA GLY A 20 23.85 38.64 -35.59
C GLY A 20 22.39 39.08 -35.83
N LYS A 21 21.54 39.24 -34.81
CA LYS A 21 20.19 39.84 -34.91
C LYS A 21 19.78 40.66 -33.67
N ASP A 22 20.71 40.87 -32.75
CA ASP A 22 20.47 41.43 -31.43
C ASP A 22 20.96 42.88 -31.39
N PRO A 23 20.07 43.86 -31.22
CA PRO A 23 20.48 45.25 -31.19
C PRO A 23 21.22 45.67 -29.91
N ARG A 24 21.44 44.77 -28.94
CA ARG A 24 22.27 45.04 -27.75
C ARG A 24 23.76 45.19 -28.06
N GLY A 25 24.21 44.63 -29.19
CA GLY A 25 25.52 44.91 -29.79
C GLY A 25 25.49 46.02 -30.85
N ASP A 26 24.30 46.43 -31.28
CA ASP A 26 24.10 47.57 -32.18
C ASP A 26 23.89 48.84 -31.36
N LEU A 27 25.02 49.46 -31.03
CA LEU A 27 25.07 50.77 -30.38
C LEU A 27 24.17 51.81 -31.04
N ASN A 28 23.93 51.73 -32.35
CA ASN A 28 23.07 52.68 -33.05
C ASN A 28 21.61 52.43 -32.69
N TRP A 29 21.18 51.18 -32.65
CA TRP A 29 19.81 50.85 -32.25
C TRP A 29 19.53 51.23 -30.79
N VAL A 30 20.45 50.95 -29.86
CA VAL A 30 20.27 51.34 -28.44
C VAL A 30 20.21 52.85 -28.32
N ARG A 31 21.07 53.57 -29.06
CA ARG A 31 21.07 55.04 -29.09
C ARG A 31 19.77 55.61 -29.68
N GLU A 32 19.22 54.98 -30.71
CA GLU A 32 17.98 55.42 -31.37
C GLU A 32 16.72 55.14 -30.55
N ASN A 33 16.70 54.05 -29.79
CA ASN A 33 15.51 53.61 -29.03
C ASN A 33 15.57 53.89 -27.54
N CYS A 34 16.71 54.42 -27.06
CA CYS A 34 16.86 54.80 -25.67
C CYS A 34 15.92 55.95 -25.29
N ARG A 35 15.38 55.87 -24.08
CA ARG A 35 14.60 56.92 -23.43
C ARG A 35 15.27 57.39 -22.14
N SER A 36 15.03 58.65 -21.78
CA SER A 36 15.48 59.22 -20.50
C SER A 36 14.68 58.73 -19.29
N THR A 37 13.56 58.04 -19.53
CA THR A 37 12.71 57.45 -18.48
C THR A 37 12.54 55.96 -18.73
N PRO A 38 12.56 55.11 -17.68
CA PRO A 38 12.35 53.67 -17.82
C PRO A 38 10.97 53.36 -18.38
N ALA A 39 10.87 52.28 -19.16
CA ALA A 39 9.59 51.76 -19.64
C ALA A 39 9.19 50.55 -18.77
N PRO A 40 7.88 50.36 -18.49
CA PRO A 40 7.42 49.22 -17.70
C PRO A 40 7.60 47.87 -18.41
N GLU A 41 7.72 47.85 -19.73
CA GLU A 41 7.94 46.65 -20.55
C GLU A 41 9.11 46.85 -21.51
N GLY A 42 9.89 45.79 -21.74
CA GLY A 42 11.00 45.78 -22.71
C GLY A 42 10.52 45.62 -24.15
N HIS A 43 11.24 46.21 -25.11
CA HIS A 43 10.88 46.18 -26.55
C HIS A 43 10.93 44.78 -27.20
N TYR A 44 11.65 43.82 -26.60
CA TYR A 44 11.86 42.46 -27.13
C TYR A 44 11.08 41.35 -26.40
N GLY A 45 10.02 41.74 -25.70
CA GLY A 45 9.26 40.81 -24.86
C GLY A 45 9.82 40.74 -23.44
N PRO A 46 8.93 40.56 -22.45
CA PRO A 46 9.31 40.62 -21.05
C PRO A 46 10.18 39.41 -20.63
N PRO A 47 11.12 39.61 -19.70
CA PRO A 47 11.77 40.87 -19.34
C PRO A 47 13.25 40.77 -19.67
N HIS A 48 13.57 41.09 -20.92
CA HIS A 48 14.88 41.62 -21.25
C HIS A 48 14.88 43.12 -20.93
N SER A 49 15.88 43.59 -20.20
CA SER A 49 16.11 45.02 -20.02
C SER A 49 17.51 45.39 -20.49
N THR A 50 17.63 46.51 -21.20
CA THR A 50 18.92 47.02 -21.62
C THR A 50 19.02 48.49 -21.21
N GLN A 51 20.17 48.89 -20.66
CA GLN A 51 20.45 50.29 -20.41
C GLN A 51 21.92 50.64 -20.68
N LEU A 52 22.18 51.88 -21.10
CA LEU A 52 23.53 52.42 -21.17
C LEU A 52 23.82 53.19 -19.89
N ILE A 53 25.00 52.94 -19.33
CA ILE A 53 25.51 53.66 -18.17
C ILE A 53 26.75 54.45 -18.55
N PHE A 54 26.88 55.62 -17.93
CA PHE A 54 27.97 56.56 -18.17
C PHE A 54 28.73 56.78 -16.87
N SER A 55 30.06 56.72 -16.94
CA SER A 55 30.92 56.89 -15.75
C SER A 55 31.00 58.34 -15.26
N ASP A 56 30.53 59.30 -16.06
CA ASP A 56 30.57 60.74 -15.82
C ASP A 56 29.38 61.26 -14.99
N GLY A 57 28.46 60.38 -14.60
CA GLY A 57 27.26 60.73 -13.84
C GLY A 57 26.08 61.18 -14.71
N THR A 58 26.19 61.12 -16.03
CA THR A 58 25.06 61.28 -16.93
C THR A 58 23.99 60.23 -16.62
N PRO A 59 22.70 60.61 -16.51
CA PRO A 59 21.63 59.65 -16.26
C PRO A 59 21.65 58.50 -17.26
N PRO A 60 21.35 57.25 -16.81
CA PRO A 60 21.33 56.11 -17.70
C PRO A 60 20.31 56.28 -18.84
N CYS A 61 20.62 55.59 -19.92
CA CYS A 61 19.80 55.52 -21.10
C CYS A 61 18.98 54.22 -21.05
N TYR A 62 17.65 54.26 -20.97
CA TYR A 62 16.83 53.06 -20.71
C TYR A 62 16.16 52.51 -21.97
N VAL A 63 16.21 51.19 -22.13
CA VAL A 63 15.43 50.40 -23.08
C VAL A 63 14.77 49.25 -22.31
N GLY A 64 13.65 49.57 -21.63
CA GLY A 64 12.95 48.66 -20.71
C GLY A 64 12.99 49.13 -19.25
N PRO A 65 12.72 48.21 -18.29
CA PRO A 65 12.76 48.50 -16.85
C PRO A 65 14.15 48.91 -16.36
N ALA A 66 14.25 49.91 -15.49
CA ALA A 66 15.54 50.35 -14.95
C ALA A 66 16.24 49.24 -14.17
N LEU A 67 17.48 48.90 -14.55
CA LEU A 67 18.37 48.05 -13.77
C LEU A 67 19.08 48.90 -12.72
N VAL A 68 19.16 48.41 -11.49
CA VAL A 68 19.92 49.07 -10.43
C VAL A 68 21.41 48.97 -10.75
N VAL A 69 22.05 50.12 -10.97
CA VAL A 69 23.48 50.23 -11.29
C VAL A 69 24.30 50.03 -10.01
N THR A 70 25.29 49.14 -10.06
CA THR A 70 26.21 48.91 -8.94
C THR A 70 27.57 49.61 -9.15
N PRO A 71 28.39 49.78 -8.09
CA PRO A 71 29.75 50.30 -8.24
C PRO A 71 30.62 49.45 -9.19
N GLU A 72 30.39 48.14 -9.24
CA GLU A 72 31.06 47.22 -10.15
C GLU A 72 30.71 47.52 -11.61
N ASP A 73 29.45 47.84 -11.90
CA ASP A 73 29.02 48.24 -13.25
C ASP A 73 29.72 49.52 -13.72
N LEU A 74 29.87 50.49 -12.81
CA LEU A 74 30.60 51.73 -13.09
C LEU A 74 32.10 51.48 -13.28
N ALA A 75 32.69 50.53 -12.55
CA ALA A 75 34.07 50.10 -12.76
C ALA A 75 34.26 49.46 -14.15
N VAL A 76 33.29 48.68 -14.63
CA VAL A 76 33.28 48.16 -16.01
C VAL A 76 33.22 49.30 -17.02
N ALA A 77 32.33 50.29 -16.83
CA ALA A 77 32.23 51.46 -17.71
C ALA A 77 33.56 52.24 -17.80
N LYS A 78 34.24 52.43 -16.66
CA LYS A 78 35.55 53.09 -16.58
C LYS A 78 36.71 52.27 -17.16
N GLY A 79 36.52 50.97 -17.37
CA GLY A 79 37.60 50.05 -17.76
C GLY A 79 38.52 49.67 -16.61
N GLU A 80 38.04 49.81 -15.37
CA GLU A 80 38.74 49.42 -14.14
C GLU A 80 38.43 47.96 -13.75
N TRP A 81 37.46 47.32 -14.41
CA TRP A 81 37.14 45.91 -14.19
C TRP A 81 38.15 44.98 -14.91
N PRO A 82 38.56 43.84 -14.31
CA PRO A 82 39.58 42.97 -14.89
C PRO A 82 39.24 42.42 -16.29
N GLU A 83 37.94 42.24 -16.56
CA GLU A 83 37.42 41.79 -17.85
C GLU A 83 36.53 42.88 -18.48
N ARG A 84 36.37 42.87 -19.81
CA ARG A 84 35.43 43.80 -20.47
C ARG A 84 33.95 43.46 -20.22
N LYS A 85 33.67 42.30 -19.61
CA LYS A 85 32.34 41.78 -19.31
C LYS A 85 32.25 41.43 -17.82
N HIS A 86 31.11 41.71 -17.21
CA HIS A 86 30.81 41.36 -15.83
C HIS A 86 29.42 40.73 -15.75
N TYR A 87 29.35 39.47 -15.29
CA TYR A 87 28.08 38.80 -15.05
C TYR A 87 27.77 38.77 -13.56
N HIS A 88 26.62 39.29 -13.16
CA HIS A 88 26.19 39.31 -11.77
C HIS A 88 24.69 39.19 -11.63
N ASN A 89 24.22 38.98 -10.41
CA ASN A 89 22.79 39.06 -10.12
C ASN A 89 22.47 40.48 -9.70
N GLY A 90 21.32 40.98 -10.11
CA GLY A 90 20.83 42.29 -9.70
C GLY A 90 19.32 42.31 -9.66
N VAL A 91 18.79 43.51 -9.54
CA VAL A 91 17.36 43.77 -9.56
C VAL A 91 17.08 44.97 -10.45
N THR A 92 15.89 45.00 -11.01
CA THR A 92 15.31 46.23 -11.52
C THR A 92 14.85 47.12 -10.36
N GLU A 93 14.60 48.40 -10.60
CA GLU A 93 14.10 49.34 -9.57
C GLU A 93 12.75 48.91 -8.98
N ASP A 94 11.94 48.17 -9.74
CA ASP A 94 10.68 47.57 -9.27
C ASP A 94 10.87 46.29 -8.42
N GLY A 95 12.12 45.86 -8.20
CA GLY A 95 12.48 44.70 -7.39
C GLY A 95 12.46 43.36 -8.11
N THR A 96 12.33 43.32 -9.44
CA THR A 96 12.41 42.05 -10.19
C THR A 96 13.85 41.54 -10.25
N GLU A 97 14.08 40.31 -9.78
CA GLU A 97 15.39 39.66 -9.85
C GLU A 97 15.81 39.38 -11.31
N MET A 98 17.01 39.85 -11.64
CA MET A 98 17.63 39.75 -12.96
C MET A 98 19.00 39.08 -12.87
N ARG A 99 19.37 38.37 -13.93
CA ARG A 99 20.78 38.10 -14.26
C ARG A 99 21.25 39.22 -15.19
N ILE A 100 22.33 39.90 -14.83
CA ILE A 100 22.82 41.08 -15.53
C ILE A 100 24.21 40.79 -16.12
N LEU A 101 24.41 41.21 -17.37
CA LEU A 101 25.69 41.33 -18.05
C LEU A 101 25.99 42.81 -18.28
N THR A 102 27.11 43.28 -17.72
CA THR A 102 27.65 44.61 -18.00
C THR A 102 28.86 44.49 -18.91
N GLU A 103 28.83 45.12 -20.07
CA GLU A 103 29.91 45.07 -21.07
C GLU A 103 30.38 46.47 -21.44
N GLN A 104 31.70 46.69 -21.42
CA GLN A 104 32.28 47.97 -21.77
C GLN A 104 32.28 48.19 -23.29
N LEU A 105 31.58 49.24 -23.72
CA LEU A 105 31.47 49.64 -25.11
C LEU A 105 32.59 50.59 -25.53
N ALA A 106 32.85 51.60 -24.71
CA ALA A 106 33.86 52.62 -24.91
C ALA A 106 34.37 53.13 -23.54
N PRO A 107 35.50 53.85 -23.48
CA PRO A 107 35.95 54.46 -22.23
C PRO A 107 34.85 55.35 -21.63
N GLY A 108 34.40 54.99 -20.43
CA GLY A 108 33.34 55.67 -19.69
C GLY A 108 31.91 55.29 -20.06
N VAL A 109 31.70 54.32 -20.95
CA VAL A 109 30.37 53.86 -21.38
C VAL A 109 30.28 52.33 -21.35
N ALA A 110 29.29 51.80 -20.65
CA ALA A 110 28.97 50.37 -20.67
C ALA A 110 27.48 50.15 -20.99
N VAL A 111 27.20 48.98 -21.57
CA VAL A 111 25.85 48.46 -21.72
C VAL A 111 25.59 47.45 -20.62
N MET A 112 24.45 47.59 -19.95
CA MET A 112 23.91 46.60 -19.03
C MET A 112 22.75 45.91 -19.70
N ASP A 113 22.78 44.59 -19.75
CA ASP A 113 21.72 43.74 -20.27
C ASP A 113 21.25 42.77 -19.21
N GLY A 114 19.95 42.75 -18.93
CA GLY A 114 19.32 42.00 -17.87
C GLY A 114 18.32 40.99 -18.43
N ALA A 115 18.43 39.73 -18.03
CA ALA A 115 17.44 38.69 -18.29
C ALA A 115 16.75 38.29 -16.98
N SER A 116 15.41 38.22 -16.99
CA SER A 116 14.67 37.89 -15.77
C SER A 116 14.82 36.42 -15.35
N LEU A 117 15.05 36.22 -14.05
CA LEU A 117 15.04 34.90 -13.43
C LEU A 117 13.63 34.44 -13.02
N ARG A 118 12.61 35.29 -13.18
CA ARG A 118 11.23 34.99 -12.74
C ARG A 118 10.58 33.91 -13.60
N GLU A 119 10.71 34.00 -14.92
CA GLU A 119 10.11 33.03 -15.85
C GLU A 119 10.70 31.64 -15.68
N LEU A 120 12.02 31.57 -15.57
CA LEU A 120 12.74 30.32 -15.36
C LEU A 120 12.32 29.65 -14.04
N ARG A 121 12.18 30.43 -12.96
CA ARG A 121 11.66 29.93 -11.67
C ARG A 121 10.21 29.46 -11.77
N ASN A 122 9.36 30.15 -12.51
CA ASN A 122 7.96 29.75 -12.69
C ASN A 122 7.84 28.45 -13.46
N THR A 123 8.60 28.28 -14.55
CA THR A 123 8.67 27.04 -15.31
C THR A 123 9.13 25.88 -14.42
N LEU A 124 10.19 26.08 -13.63
CA LEU A 124 10.67 25.07 -12.69
C LEU A 124 9.63 24.70 -11.63
N LYS A 125 8.89 25.68 -11.10
CA LYS A 125 7.80 25.43 -10.14
C LYS A 125 6.68 24.60 -10.77
N ILE A 126 6.27 24.92 -12.00
CA ILE A 126 5.23 24.18 -12.72
C ILE A 126 5.69 22.74 -12.97
N VAL A 127 6.91 22.56 -13.47
CA VAL A 127 7.49 21.22 -13.70
C VAL A 127 7.58 20.44 -12.39
N ALA A 128 8.05 21.06 -11.30
CA ALA A 128 8.12 20.43 -9.99
C ALA A 128 6.73 20.01 -9.46
N LEU A 129 5.72 20.87 -9.64
CA LEU A 129 4.35 20.57 -9.25
C LEU A 129 3.76 19.44 -10.09
N LEU A 130 3.97 19.44 -11.40
CA LEU A 130 3.54 18.37 -12.30
C LEU A 130 4.21 17.04 -11.95
N LEU A 131 5.53 17.03 -11.75
CA LEU A 131 6.26 15.83 -11.34
C LEU A 131 5.78 15.34 -9.96
N GLY A 132 5.55 16.25 -9.02
CA GLY A 132 4.99 15.93 -7.71
C GLY A 132 3.59 15.31 -7.81
N ALA A 133 2.73 15.86 -8.66
CA ALA A 133 1.39 15.34 -8.90
C ALA A 133 1.43 13.94 -9.54
N VAL A 134 2.29 13.73 -10.55
CA VAL A 134 2.48 12.42 -11.19
C VAL A 134 3.03 11.39 -10.19
N ALA A 135 4.02 11.77 -9.38
CA ALA A 135 4.57 10.90 -8.34
C ALA A 135 3.52 10.52 -7.29
N LEU A 136 2.75 11.50 -6.79
CA LEU A 136 1.67 11.26 -5.84
C LEU A 136 0.60 10.33 -6.43
N PHE A 137 0.20 10.58 -7.68
CA PHE A 137 -0.75 9.73 -8.38
C PHE A 137 -0.22 8.30 -8.53
N GLY A 138 1.04 8.13 -8.91
CA GLY A 138 1.69 6.83 -9.00
C GLY A 138 1.70 6.07 -7.67
N VAL A 139 2.00 6.76 -6.56
CA VAL A 139 1.96 6.17 -5.21
C VAL A 139 0.55 5.75 -4.83
N LEU A 140 -0.46 6.59 -5.07
CA LEU A 140 -1.85 6.27 -4.78
C LEU A 140 -2.35 5.07 -5.60
N LEU A 141 -1.99 5.02 -6.89
CA LEU A 141 -2.35 3.91 -7.77
C LEU A 141 -1.67 2.61 -7.32
N ALA A 142 -0.37 2.65 -6.99
CA ALA A 142 0.36 1.51 -6.48
C ALA A 142 -0.21 1.00 -5.14
N ALA A 143 -0.55 1.92 -4.22
CA ALA A 143 -1.18 1.58 -2.95
C ALA A 143 -2.55 0.93 -3.16
N TRP A 144 -3.38 1.49 -4.06
CA TRP A 144 -4.70 0.94 -4.39
C TRP A 144 -4.59 -0.46 -5.01
N ALA A 145 -3.70 -0.65 -6.00
CA ALA A 145 -3.45 -1.93 -6.62
C ALA A 145 -2.92 -2.96 -5.62
N GLY A 146 -1.97 -2.57 -4.76
CA GLY A 146 -1.44 -3.43 -3.70
C GLY A 146 -2.54 -3.87 -2.72
N LEU A 147 -3.45 -2.98 -2.35
CA LEU A 147 -4.60 -3.28 -1.49
C LEU A 147 -5.56 -4.29 -2.13
N LEU A 148 -5.83 -4.16 -3.43
CA LEU A 148 -6.67 -5.11 -4.16
C LEU A 148 -6.01 -6.50 -4.24
N ILE A 149 -4.72 -6.55 -4.56
CA ILE A 149 -3.96 -7.81 -4.65
C ILE A 149 -3.91 -8.49 -3.27
N ALA A 150 -3.57 -7.75 -2.21
CA ALA A 150 -3.52 -8.29 -0.86
C ALA A 150 -4.88 -8.85 -0.41
N ARG A 151 -5.98 -8.13 -0.69
CA ARG A 151 -7.34 -8.61 -0.39
C ARG A 151 -7.69 -9.87 -1.19
N ALA A 152 -7.30 -9.95 -2.45
CA ALA A 152 -7.55 -11.13 -3.27
C ALA A 152 -6.76 -12.35 -2.77
N ALA A 153 -5.48 -12.15 -2.45
CA ALA A 153 -4.58 -13.18 -1.94
C ALA A 153 -4.99 -13.71 -0.56
N LEU A 154 -5.46 -12.83 0.34
CA LEU A 154 -5.89 -13.20 1.69
C LEU A 154 -7.35 -13.68 1.78
N ARG A 155 -8.14 -13.54 0.72
CA ARG A 155 -9.55 -13.97 0.70
C ARG A 155 -9.77 -15.44 1.08
N PRO A 156 -8.94 -16.41 0.65
CA PRO A 156 -9.10 -17.81 1.05
C PRO A 156 -8.84 -18.04 2.54
N VAL A 157 -7.90 -17.32 3.14
CA VAL A 157 -7.60 -17.40 4.58
C VAL A 157 -8.82 -16.98 5.39
N VAL A 158 -9.45 -15.85 5.04
CA VAL A 158 -10.69 -15.39 5.69
C VAL A 158 -11.82 -16.42 5.57
N ARG A 159 -11.90 -17.14 4.44
CA ARG A 159 -12.90 -18.22 4.27
C ARG A 159 -12.61 -19.42 5.17
N LEU A 160 -11.35 -19.82 5.30
CA LEU A 160 -10.91 -20.88 6.21
C LEU A 160 -11.24 -20.52 7.66
N THR A 161 -10.93 -19.29 8.10
CA THR A 161 -11.26 -18.81 9.44
C THR A 161 -12.77 -18.90 9.70
N LYS A 162 -13.59 -18.39 8.78
CA LYS A 162 -15.06 -18.45 8.91
C LYS A 162 -15.60 -19.88 8.94
N ALA A 163 -15.04 -20.79 8.14
CA ALA A 163 -15.45 -22.19 8.17
C ALA A 163 -15.04 -22.87 9.47
N ALA A 164 -13.86 -22.58 10.00
CA ALA A 164 -13.42 -23.11 11.28
C ALA A 164 -14.30 -22.59 12.44
N GLU A 165 -14.61 -21.29 12.47
CA GLU A 165 -15.56 -20.70 13.42
C GLU A 165 -16.94 -21.35 13.31
N HIS A 166 -17.46 -21.52 12.09
CA HIS A 166 -18.75 -22.16 11.86
C HIS A 166 -18.79 -23.60 12.35
N ILE A 167 -17.75 -24.40 12.09
CA ILE A 167 -17.64 -25.77 12.58
C ILE A 167 -17.56 -25.81 14.11
N ALA A 168 -16.84 -24.87 14.73
CA ALA A 168 -16.74 -24.80 16.18
C ALA A 168 -18.08 -24.44 16.85
N GLU A 169 -18.91 -23.60 16.21
CA GLU A 169 -20.21 -23.20 16.74
C GLU A 169 -21.34 -24.20 16.45
N THR A 170 -21.35 -24.80 15.26
CA THR A 170 -22.48 -25.61 14.78
C THR A 170 -22.19 -27.11 14.75
N GLU A 171 -20.92 -27.48 14.90
CA GLU A 171 -20.43 -28.85 14.74
C GLU A 171 -20.69 -29.47 13.36
N ASP A 172 -21.04 -28.67 12.34
CA ASP A 172 -21.32 -29.12 10.97
C ASP A 172 -20.04 -29.39 10.17
N LEU A 173 -19.64 -30.66 10.12
CA LEU A 173 -18.44 -31.11 9.42
C LEU A 173 -18.60 -31.26 7.89
N ASN A 174 -19.78 -30.96 7.35
CA ASN A 174 -20.04 -31.05 5.90
C ASN A 174 -19.58 -29.80 5.14
N THR A 175 -19.22 -28.73 5.85
CA THR A 175 -18.66 -27.53 5.24
C THR A 175 -17.34 -27.86 4.53
N ARG A 176 -17.23 -27.49 3.24
CA ARG A 176 -16.04 -27.71 2.40
C ARG A 176 -15.50 -26.40 1.88
N ILE A 177 -14.17 -26.27 1.91
CA ILE A 177 -13.46 -25.12 1.36
C ILE A 177 -13.02 -25.42 -0.08
N PRO A 178 -13.29 -24.52 -1.05
CA PRO A 178 -12.84 -24.72 -2.42
C PRO A 178 -11.32 -24.62 -2.50
N VAL A 179 -10.67 -25.67 -3.02
CA VAL A 179 -9.24 -25.69 -3.31
C VAL A 179 -9.01 -25.07 -4.69
N LYS A 180 -8.21 -24.00 -4.77
CA LYS A 180 -7.84 -23.32 -6.02
C LYS A 180 -6.36 -23.03 -6.04
N GLY A 181 -5.72 -23.26 -7.18
CA GLY A 181 -4.28 -23.05 -7.34
C GLY A 181 -3.45 -24.24 -6.82
N ASN A 182 -2.13 -24.07 -6.87
CA ASN A 182 -1.14 -25.08 -6.46
C ASN A 182 -0.12 -24.48 -5.46
N ASP A 183 -0.52 -23.47 -4.69
CA ASP A 183 0.29 -22.77 -3.70
C ASP A 183 0.08 -23.31 -2.28
N GLU A 184 0.75 -22.71 -1.30
CA GLU A 184 0.62 -23.05 0.13
C GLU A 184 -0.83 -22.90 0.63
N ILE A 185 -1.61 -22.00 0.04
CA ILE A 185 -3.02 -21.75 0.40
C ILE A 185 -3.91 -22.89 -0.12
N ALA A 186 -3.65 -23.41 -1.32
CA ALA A 186 -4.31 -24.60 -1.84
C ALA A 186 -3.99 -25.84 -0.98
N ARG A 187 -2.73 -25.98 -0.57
CA ARG A 187 -2.29 -27.07 0.32
C ARG A 187 -2.98 -26.97 1.68
N LEU A 188 -3.04 -25.78 2.28
CA LEU A 188 -3.76 -25.55 3.55
C LEU A 188 -5.24 -25.90 3.44
N SER A 189 -5.90 -25.46 2.37
CA SER A 189 -7.32 -25.74 2.12
C SER A 189 -7.59 -27.25 1.99
N SER A 190 -6.68 -27.98 1.32
CA SER A 190 -6.76 -29.43 1.18
C SER A 190 -6.57 -30.14 2.52
N SER A 191 -5.59 -29.72 3.33
CA SER A 191 -5.36 -30.28 4.67
C SER A 191 -6.54 -30.04 5.61
N PHE A 192 -7.18 -28.86 5.54
CA PHE A 192 -8.39 -28.55 6.31
C PHE A 192 -9.56 -29.47 5.93
N ASN A 193 -9.80 -29.69 4.63
CA ASN A 193 -10.85 -30.59 4.16
C ASN A 193 -10.57 -32.05 4.57
N ALA A 194 -9.31 -32.48 4.57
CA ALA A 194 -8.91 -33.82 5.02
C ALA A 194 -9.18 -34.01 6.53
N MET A 195 -8.79 -33.03 7.35
CA MET A 195 -9.04 -33.03 8.80
C MET A 195 -10.54 -33.11 9.12
N THR A 196 -11.37 -32.27 8.47
CA THR A 196 -12.82 -32.27 8.69
C THR A 196 -13.49 -33.56 8.23
N SER A 197 -13.00 -34.18 7.15
CA SER A 197 -13.47 -35.51 6.70
C SER A 197 -13.09 -36.62 7.68
N ALA A 198 -11.86 -36.61 8.20
CA ALA A 198 -11.41 -37.58 9.19
C ALA A 198 -12.24 -37.47 10.50
N LEU A 199 -12.53 -36.25 10.93
CA LEU A 199 -13.36 -36.00 12.11
C LEU A 199 -14.82 -36.46 11.90
N ALA A 200 -15.39 -36.21 10.71
CA ALA A 200 -16.73 -36.69 10.37
C ALA A 200 -16.81 -38.22 10.41
N GLY A 201 -15.83 -38.90 9.79
CA GLY A 201 -15.74 -40.35 9.82
C GLY A 201 -15.45 -40.93 11.21
N SER A 202 -14.81 -40.18 12.11
CA SER A 202 -14.65 -40.60 13.51
C SER A 202 -15.99 -40.55 14.26
N ARG A 203 -16.75 -39.45 14.10
CA ARG A 203 -18.08 -39.30 14.71
C ARG A 203 -19.08 -40.34 14.22
N GLU A 204 -19.08 -40.64 12.92
CA GLU A 204 -19.97 -41.65 12.36
C GLU A 204 -19.69 -43.03 12.96
N ARG A 205 -18.41 -43.41 13.09
CA ARG A 205 -18.00 -44.65 13.77
C ARG A 205 -18.41 -44.67 15.24
N GLN A 206 -18.26 -43.56 15.95
CA GLN A 206 -18.72 -43.45 17.35
C GLN A 206 -20.24 -43.63 17.48
N GLN A 207 -21.02 -43.02 16.58
CA GLN A 207 -22.48 -43.17 16.57
C GLN A 207 -22.90 -44.60 16.25
N GLN A 208 -22.25 -45.26 15.29
CA GLN A 208 -22.46 -46.67 14.98
C GLN A 208 -22.17 -47.56 16.20
N LEU A 209 -21.03 -47.36 16.86
CA LEU A 209 -20.68 -48.11 18.05
C LEU A 209 -21.73 -47.97 19.17
N VAL A 210 -22.22 -46.74 19.42
CA VAL A 210 -23.26 -46.49 20.42
C VAL A 210 -24.58 -47.16 20.03
N ALA A 211 -24.96 -47.10 18.74
CA ALA A 211 -26.16 -47.75 18.24
C ALA A 211 -26.08 -49.28 18.40
N ASP A 212 -24.97 -49.88 17.97
CA ASP A 212 -24.72 -51.32 18.05
C ASP A 212 -24.70 -51.80 19.51
N ALA A 213 -23.99 -51.08 20.39
CA ALA A 213 -24.00 -51.34 21.82
C ALA A 213 -25.41 -51.29 22.42
N GLY A 214 -26.21 -50.30 22.03
CA GLY A 214 -27.59 -50.15 22.48
C GLY A 214 -28.49 -51.31 22.03
N HIS A 215 -28.26 -51.83 20.83
CA HIS A 215 -28.97 -53.00 20.30
C HIS A 215 -28.57 -54.29 21.03
N GLU A 216 -27.27 -54.53 21.19
CA GLU A 216 -26.73 -55.73 21.87
C GLU A 216 -27.13 -55.78 23.35
N LEU A 217 -27.21 -54.64 24.05
CA LEU A 217 -27.67 -54.59 25.44
C LEU A 217 -29.18 -54.79 25.61
N ARG A 218 -30.00 -54.42 24.62
CA ARG A 218 -31.47 -54.50 24.71
C ARG A 218 -31.97 -55.95 24.76
N THR A 219 -31.34 -56.84 24.01
CA THR A 219 -31.71 -58.26 23.92
C THR A 219 -31.63 -58.98 25.27
N PRO A 220 -30.47 -59.06 25.95
CA PRO A 220 -30.37 -59.72 27.26
C PRO A 220 -31.21 -58.99 28.33
N LEU A 221 -31.33 -57.67 28.28
CA LEU A 221 -32.19 -56.93 29.22
C LEU A 221 -33.67 -57.34 29.07
N THR A 222 -34.14 -57.52 27.84
CA THR A 222 -35.52 -57.95 27.55
C THR A 222 -35.78 -59.37 28.05
N THR A 223 -34.82 -60.29 27.82
CA THR A 223 -34.92 -61.67 28.30
C THR A 223 -34.87 -61.75 29.82
N LEU A 224 -33.97 -61.00 30.46
CA LEU A 224 -33.86 -60.92 31.92
C LEU A 224 -35.15 -60.38 32.55
N ARG A 225 -35.71 -59.31 31.98
CA ARG A 225 -37.02 -58.78 32.40
C ARG A 225 -38.13 -59.82 32.26
N THR A 226 -38.22 -60.49 31.12
CA THR A 226 -39.24 -61.52 30.87
C THR A 226 -39.15 -62.65 31.90
N ASN A 227 -37.94 -63.13 32.20
CA ASN A 227 -37.73 -64.19 33.19
C ASN A 227 -38.13 -63.74 34.61
N ILE A 228 -37.80 -62.49 34.99
CA ILE A 228 -38.20 -61.93 36.29
C ILE A 228 -39.72 -61.73 36.37
N ASP A 229 -40.35 -61.21 35.32
CA ASP A 229 -41.81 -61.01 35.27
C ASP A 229 -42.56 -62.36 35.41
N LEU A 230 -42.04 -63.44 34.81
CA LEU A 230 -42.59 -64.79 34.98
C LEU A 230 -42.47 -65.30 36.42
N LEU A 231 -41.32 -65.06 37.07
CA LEU A 231 -41.10 -65.41 38.48
C LEU A 231 -42.05 -64.63 39.41
N LEU A 232 -42.16 -63.31 39.23
CA LEU A 232 -43.04 -62.45 40.04
C LEU A 232 -44.52 -62.80 39.87
N ARG A 233 -44.96 -63.10 38.64
CA ARG A 233 -46.36 -63.47 38.36
C ARG A 233 -46.75 -64.78 39.06
N SER A 234 -45.85 -65.75 39.14
CA SER A 234 -46.08 -67.01 39.85
C SER A 234 -46.28 -66.79 41.36
N GLU A 235 -45.46 -65.94 41.98
CA GLU A 235 -45.57 -65.59 43.40
C GLU A 235 -46.88 -64.81 43.69
N GLN A 236 -47.24 -63.83 42.86
CA GLN A 236 -48.42 -62.98 43.07
C GLN A 236 -49.76 -63.71 42.87
N THR A 237 -49.84 -64.64 41.93
CA THR A 237 -51.08 -65.36 41.62
C THR A 237 -51.31 -66.58 42.52
N GLY A 238 -50.37 -66.90 43.41
CA GLY A 238 -50.42 -68.09 44.28
C GLY A 238 -50.27 -69.42 43.54
N ARG A 239 -50.05 -69.39 42.22
CA ARG A 239 -49.87 -70.56 41.37
C ARG A 239 -48.38 -70.84 41.24
N GLN A 240 -47.86 -71.67 42.13
CA GLN A 240 -46.43 -72.01 42.17
C GLN A 240 -45.99 -72.65 40.85
N LEU A 241 -44.91 -72.11 40.28
CA LEU A 241 -44.14 -72.77 39.23
C LEU A 241 -43.61 -74.11 39.75
N ASP A 242 -43.56 -75.11 38.89
CA ASP A 242 -42.83 -76.35 39.16
C ASP A 242 -41.39 -76.03 39.62
N PRO A 243 -40.85 -76.67 40.67
CA PRO A 243 -39.52 -76.36 41.20
C PRO A 243 -38.43 -76.35 40.13
N GLY A 244 -38.47 -77.29 39.18
CA GLY A 244 -37.50 -77.35 38.08
C GLY A 244 -37.66 -76.19 37.08
N ALA A 245 -38.86 -75.67 36.87
CA ALA A 245 -39.09 -74.47 36.04
C ALA A 245 -38.57 -73.19 36.71
N LYS A 246 -38.78 -73.03 38.02
CA LYS A 246 -38.27 -71.90 38.81
C LYS A 246 -36.73 -71.87 38.82
N GLU A 247 -36.10 -73.02 39.01
CA GLU A 247 -34.64 -73.15 38.98
C GLU A 247 -34.06 -72.78 37.61
N ARG A 248 -34.67 -73.24 36.51
CA ARG A 248 -34.27 -72.87 35.14
C ARG A 248 -34.35 -71.35 34.89
N LEU A 249 -35.42 -70.69 35.35
CA LEU A 249 -35.55 -69.22 35.21
C LEU A 249 -34.46 -68.47 35.99
N LEU A 250 -34.13 -68.91 37.21
CA LEU A 250 -33.07 -68.30 38.01
C LEU A 250 -31.68 -68.51 37.39
N VAL A 251 -31.40 -69.71 36.85
CA VAL A 251 -30.17 -69.98 36.09
C VAL A 251 -30.08 -69.07 34.87
N ASN A 252 -31.17 -68.90 34.13
CA ASN A 252 -31.21 -68.00 32.97
C ASN A 252 -30.96 -66.54 33.35
N VAL A 253 -31.56 -66.04 34.44
CA VAL A 253 -31.31 -64.66 34.94
C VAL A 253 -29.83 -64.47 35.29
N LYS A 254 -29.22 -65.44 35.98
CA LYS A 254 -27.79 -65.39 36.33
C LYS A 254 -26.91 -65.38 35.08
N ALA A 255 -27.22 -66.21 34.09
CA ALA A 255 -26.50 -66.27 32.82
C ALA A 255 -26.59 -64.93 32.07
N GLN A 256 -27.79 -64.36 31.95
CA GLN A 256 -27.99 -63.05 31.30
C GLN A 256 -27.22 -61.92 32.00
N PHE A 257 -27.14 -61.94 33.34
CA PHE A 257 -26.40 -60.92 34.09
C PHE A 257 -24.88 -61.04 33.84
N ALA A 258 -24.38 -62.27 33.73
CA ALA A 258 -22.97 -62.52 33.39
C ALA A 258 -22.64 -62.02 31.97
N GLU A 259 -23.52 -62.32 31.01
CA GLU A 259 -23.40 -61.85 29.62
C GLU A 259 -23.38 -60.32 29.52
N LEU A 260 -24.31 -59.63 30.20
CA LEU A 260 -24.32 -58.16 30.31
C LEU A 260 -23.03 -57.61 30.92
N SER A 261 -22.51 -58.27 31.96
CA SER A 261 -21.28 -57.83 32.63
C SER A 261 -20.06 -57.93 31.70
N THR A 262 -19.99 -59.00 30.89
CA THR A 262 -18.97 -59.15 29.85
C THR A 262 -19.09 -58.06 28.78
N LEU A 263 -20.29 -57.84 28.24
CA LEU A 263 -20.53 -56.87 27.16
C LEU A 263 -20.19 -55.43 27.60
N VAL A 264 -20.55 -55.06 28.84
CA VAL A 264 -20.18 -53.76 29.43
C VAL A 264 -18.65 -53.67 29.64
N GLY A 265 -18.01 -54.76 30.05
CA GLY A 265 -16.56 -54.84 30.17
C GLY A 265 -15.85 -54.57 28.83
N ASP A 266 -16.32 -55.22 27.77
CA ASP A 266 -15.77 -55.08 26.41
C ASP A 266 -15.94 -53.64 25.88
N LEU A 267 -17.11 -53.03 26.11
CA LEU A 267 -17.37 -51.62 25.76
C LEU A 267 -16.46 -50.64 26.50
N LEU A 268 -16.24 -50.85 27.80
CA LEU A 268 -15.32 -50.03 28.59
C LEU A 268 -13.88 -50.19 28.15
N GLN A 269 -13.49 -51.38 27.69
CA GLN A 269 -12.16 -51.63 27.15
C GLN A 269 -11.98 -50.94 25.79
N LEU A 270 -12.98 -51.00 24.90
CA LEU A 270 -12.98 -50.27 23.63
C LEU A 270 -12.90 -48.74 23.84
N ALA A 271 -13.69 -48.19 24.76
CA ALA A 271 -13.72 -46.76 25.04
C ALA A 271 -12.41 -46.21 25.65
N ARG A 272 -11.59 -47.10 26.25
CA ARG A 272 -10.27 -46.75 26.80
C ARG A 272 -9.12 -47.00 25.81
N GLY A 273 -9.31 -47.86 24.83
CA GLY A 273 -8.26 -48.27 23.88
C GLY A 273 -7.84 -47.20 22.87
N ASP A 274 -8.62 -46.12 22.72
CA ASP A 274 -8.32 -45.02 21.79
C ASP A 274 -7.24 -44.03 22.32
N THR A 275 -6.65 -44.25 23.51
CA THR A 275 -5.59 -43.37 24.06
C THR A 275 -4.14 -43.83 23.85
N ASP A 276 -3.90 -45.01 23.30
CA ASP A 276 -2.54 -45.55 23.09
C ASP A 276 -2.14 -45.55 21.60
N HIS A 277 -2.06 -44.39 20.95
CA HIS A 277 -1.34 -44.19 19.68
C HIS A 277 -0.72 -42.80 19.58
#